data_AF-A0A0H0XX08-F1
#
_entry.id   AF-A0A0H0XX08-F1
#
_cell.length_a   1.000
_cell.length_b   1.000
_cell.length_c   1.000
_cell.angle_alpha   90.00
_cell.angle_beta   90.00
_cell.angle_gamma   90.00
#
_symmetry.space_group_name_H-M   'P 1'
#
loop_
_entity.id
_entity.type
_entity.pdbx_description
1 polymer ?
#
loop_
_entity_poly.entity_id
_entity_poly.type
_entity_poly.pdbx_seq_one_letter_code
_entity_poly.pdbx_strand_id
1 'polypeptide(L)'
;MATTTSNPEASVAADAVGEDGVRRRDFIEIAAVSAAGIGGLIMVYPLVSQMAPSADVLAESTTELDIGSIETGQAIKAVFRKQPVFIRRLTPEEIAAADAVSTDSLRDPQTLAERTQEGHEDVLVVMGVCTHLGCVPLGAAEGEDKGEFGGYFCPCHGSHYDTAARIRKGPAPTNLAVPEYTITDTTLVIG
;
A
#
# COMPACT_ATOMS: atom_id res chain seq x y z
N MET A 1 -31.36 73.22 -46.01
CA MET A 1 -32.31 73.11 -44.89
C MET A 1 -31.97 71.86 -44.13
N ALA A 2 -31.42 72.01 -42.93
CA ALA A 2 -31.19 70.93 -42.00
C ALA A 2 -32.52 70.59 -41.32
N THR A 3 -32.88 69.32 -41.31
CA THR A 3 -33.93 68.81 -40.43
C THR A 3 -33.43 67.49 -39.86
N THR A 4 -32.95 67.60 -38.63
CA THR A 4 -32.64 66.52 -37.70
C THR A 4 -33.92 65.78 -37.31
N THR A 5 -33.94 64.46 -37.46
CA THR A 5 -34.89 63.60 -36.75
C THR A 5 -34.12 62.60 -35.89
N SER A 6 -34.11 62.96 -34.61
CA SER A 6 -33.90 62.18 -33.39
C SER A 6 -33.79 60.66 -33.52
N ASN A 7 -32.65 60.17 -33.03
CA ASN A 7 -32.44 58.82 -32.52
C ASN A 7 -33.50 58.49 -31.45
N PRO A 8 -34.29 57.41 -31.55
CA PRO A 8 -35.08 56.96 -30.42
C PRO A 8 -34.10 56.36 -29.42
N GLU A 9 -34.10 56.95 -28.24
CA GLU A 9 -33.36 56.53 -27.06
C GLU A 9 -33.43 55.01 -26.93
N ALA A 10 -32.26 54.40 -26.76
CA ALA A 10 -32.15 53.04 -26.25
C ALA A 10 -32.92 53.03 -24.92
N SER A 11 -34.17 52.55 -24.97
CA SER A 11 -34.86 52.14 -23.78
C SER A 11 -34.02 51.00 -23.25
N VAL A 12 -33.22 51.34 -22.23
CA VAL A 12 -32.62 50.38 -21.34
C VAL A 12 -33.80 49.55 -20.87
N ALA A 13 -33.97 48.38 -21.47
CA ALA A 13 -34.90 47.39 -20.98
C ALA A 13 -34.45 47.13 -19.56
N ALA A 14 -35.12 47.79 -18.62
CA ALA A 14 -35.02 47.50 -17.21
C ALA A 14 -35.41 46.03 -17.13
N ASP A 15 -34.39 45.19 -17.01
CA ASP A 15 -34.49 43.78 -16.66
C ASP A 15 -35.57 43.71 -15.57
N ALA A 16 -36.70 43.09 -15.89
CA ALA A 16 -37.81 42.99 -14.97
C ALA A 16 -37.35 42.22 -13.73
N VAL A 17 -36.97 42.96 -12.69
CA VAL A 17 -36.74 42.44 -11.35
C VAL A 17 -38.11 41.99 -10.86
N GLY A 18 -38.33 40.67 -10.78
CA GLY A 18 -39.54 40.14 -10.15
C GLY A 18 -39.62 40.62 -8.70
N GLU A 19 -40.82 40.63 -8.12
CA GLU A 19 -41.11 41.13 -6.75
C GLU A 19 -40.22 40.51 -5.64
N ASP A 20 -39.49 39.42 -5.93
CA ASP A 20 -38.55 38.74 -5.04
C ASP A 20 -37.05 39.10 -5.26
N GLY A 21 -36.72 40.10 -6.11
CA GLY A 21 -35.36 40.57 -6.31
C GLY A 21 -34.46 39.72 -7.24
N VAL A 22 -34.95 38.58 -7.74
CA VAL A 22 -34.18 37.68 -8.64
C VAL A 22 -34.50 37.96 -10.10
N ARG A 23 -33.47 38.26 -10.91
CA ARG A 23 -33.60 38.43 -12.36
C ARG A 23 -33.74 37.05 -13.03
N ARG A 24 -34.68 36.92 -13.97
CA ARG A 24 -34.93 35.66 -14.70
C ARG A 24 -33.68 35.13 -15.42
N ARG A 25 -32.88 36.04 -15.97
CA ARG A 25 -31.60 35.71 -16.63
C ARG A 25 -30.61 35.09 -15.65
N ASP A 26 -30.43 35.70 -14.49
CA ASP A 26 -29.52 35.19 -13.45
C ASP A 26 -29.96 33.80 -12.98
N PHE A 27 -31.27 33.59 -12.81
CA PHE A 27 -31.81 32.28 -12.47
C PHE A 27 -31.46 31.22 -13.52
N ILE A 28 -31.66 31.51 -14.81
CA ILE A 28 -31.36 30.57 -15.89
C ILE A 28 -29.85 30.31 -16.01
N GLU A 29 -29.01 31.34 -15.90
CA GLU A 29 -27.55 31.20 -15.98
C GLU A 29 -27.01 30.35 -14.81
N ILE A 30 -27.44 30.64 -13.58
CA ILE A 30 -27.05 29.86 -12.39
C ILE A 30 -27.54 28.42 -12.51
N ALA A 31 -28.80 28.21 -12.92
CA ALA A 31 -29.36 26.88 -13.10
C ALA A 31 -28.60 26.07 -14.15
N ALA A 32 -28.30 26.68 -15.30
CA ALA A 32 -27.60 26.02 -16.40
C ALA A 32 -26.15 25.64 -16.03
N VAL A 33 -25.39 26.57 -15.45
CA VAL A 33 -24.01 26.30 -15.02
C VAL A 33 -23.95 25.27 -13.89
N SER A 34 -24.86 25.36 -12.91
CA SER A 34 -24.94 24.38 -11.82
C SER A 34 -25.29 22.98 -12.36
N ALA A 35 -26.27 22.89 -13.25
CA ALA A 35 -26.65 21.62 -13.87
C ALA A 35 -25.50 21.02 -14.70
N ALA A 36 -24.80 21.84 -15.49
CA ALA A 36 -23.64 21.40 -16.27
C ALA A 36 -22.49 20.96 -15.36
N GLY A 37 -22.22 21.69 -14.27
CA GLY A 37 -21.19 21.35 -13.30
C GLY A 37 -21.45 20.01 -12.60
N ILE A 38 -22.66 19.83 -12.06
CA ILE A 38 -23.06 18.57 -11.40
C ILE A 38 -23.08 17.42 -12.42
N GLY A 39 -23.65 17.64 -13.61
CA GLY A 39 -23.67 16.64 -14.69
C GLY A 39 -22.27 16.20 -15.10
N GLY A 40 -21.32 17.15 -15.20
CA GLY A 40 -19.91 16.86 -15.46
C GLY A 40 -19.27 16.01 -14.37
N LEU A 41 -19.50 16.33 -13.09
CA LEU A 41 -19.00 15.53 -11.97
C LEU A 41 -19.60 14.12 -11.96
N ILE A 42 -20.90 13.97 -12.21
CA ILE A 42 -21.57 12.66 -12.30
C ILE A 42 -20.96 11.82 -13.43
N MET A 43 -20.56 12.43 -14.54
CA MET A 43 -19.97 11.71 -15.67
C MET A 43 -18.50 11.33 -15.42
N VAL A 44 -17.72 12.20 -14.78
CA VAL A 44 -16.30 11.96 -14.51
C VAL A 44 -16.09 11.01 -13.33
N TYR A 45 -16.91 11.11 -12.29
CA TYR A 45 -16.77 10.31 -11.07
C TYR A 45 -16.65 8.80 -11.32
N PRO A 46 -17.54 8.12 -12.07
CA PRO A 46 -17.44 6.66 -12.28
C PRO A 46 -16.22 6.24 -13.09
N LEU A 47 -15.65 7.15 -13.90
CA LEU A 47 -14.42 6.88 -14.65
C LEU A 47 -13.20 6.87 -13.73
N VAL A 48 -13.17 7.81 -12.77
CA VAL A 48 -12.11 7.87 -11.75
C VAL A 48 -12.29 6.76 -10.73
N SER A 49 -13.51 6.53 -10.24
CA SER A 49 -13.77 5.56 -9.18
C SER A 49 -13.55 4.12 -9.63
N GLN A 50 -13.70 3.80 -10.93
CA GLN A 50 -13.36 2.47 -11.46
C GLN A 50 -11.86 2.17 -11.47
N MET A 51 -11.00 3.17 -11.23
CA MET A 51 -9.56 2.95 -11.04
C MET A 51 -9.20 2.60 -9.58
N ALA A 52 -10.15 2.69 -8.65
CA ALA A 52 -9.96 2.28 -7.27
C ALA A 52 -9.90 0.74 -7.14
N PRO A 53 -9.33 0.19 -6.04
CA PRO A 53 -9.34 -1.24 -5.78
C PRO A 53 -10.76 -1.79 -5.80
N SER A 54 -10.97 -2.90 -6.52
CA SER A 54 -12.25 -3.58 -6.60
C SER A 54 -12.58 -4.32 -5.30
N ALA A 55 -13.85 -4.69 -5.11
CA ALA A 55 -14.32 -5.31 -3.87
C ALA A 55 -13.60 -6.63 -3.54
N ASP A 56 -13.21 -7.41 -4.55
CA ASP A 56 -12.40 -8.62 -4.40
C ASP A 56 -10.98 -8.29 -3.90
N VAL A 57 -10.36 -7.21 -4.37
CA VAL A 57 -9.05 -6.76 -3.85
C VAL A 57 -9.16 -6.28 -2.41
N LEU A 58 -10.25 -5.60 -2.05
CA LEU A 58 -10.50 -5.19 -0.67
C LEU A 58 -10.82 -6.38 0.24
N ALA A 59 -11.46 -7.43 -0.27
CA ALA A 59 -11.68 -8.66 0.48
C ALA A 59 -10.36 -9.41 0.76
N GLU A 60 -9.39 -9.36 -0.17
CA GLU A 60 -8.02 -9.87 0.03
C GLU A 60 -7.13 -8.95 0.89
N SER A 61 -7.69 -7.95 1.57
CA SER A 61 -6.92 -7.01 2.39
C SER A 61 -6.39 -7.62 3.67
N THR A 62 -6.92 -8.77 4.09
CA THR A 62 -6.47 -9.58 5.22
C THR A 62 -6.20 -11.03 4.80
N THR A 63 -5.38 -11.75 5.56
CA THR A 63 -5.10 -13.18 5.34
C THR A 63 -4.95 -13.87 6.68
N GLU A 64 -5.73 -14.92 6.88
CA GLU A 64 -5.67 -15.78 8.07
C GLU A 64 -4.95 -17.08 7.71
N LEU A 65 -4.00 -17.49 8.55
CA LEU A 65 -3.19 -18.68 8.34
C LEU A 65 -2.99 -19.43 9.66
N ASP A 66 -3.22 -20.74 9.65
CA ASP A 66 -2.84 -21.59 10.79
C ASP A 66 -1.34 -21.93 10.71
N ILE A 67 -0.59 -21.43 11.69
CA ILE A 67 0.86 -21.62 11.84
C ILE A 67 1.21 -22.74 12.84
N GLY A 68 0.20 -23.45 13.37
CA GLY A 68 0.40 -24.53 14.35
C GLY A 68 1.21 -25.71 13.82
N SER A 69 1.15 -25.96 12.50
CA SER A 69 1.85 -27.05 11.83
C SER A 69 3.29 -26.74 11.40
N ILE A 70 3.75 -25.49 11.58
CA ILE A 70 5.11 -25.10 11.20
C ILE A 70 6.08 -25.56 12.29
N GLU A 71 6.98 -26.47 11.95
CA GLU A 71 8.00 -26.96 12.88
C GLU A 71 9.15 -25.94 13.04
N THR A 72 9.88 -26.03 14.15
CA THR A 72 11.06 -25.18 14.39
C THR A 72 12.11 -25.39 13.30
N GLY A 73 12.56 -24.29 12.70
CA GLY A 73 13.49 -24.29 11.56
C GLY A 73 12.80 -24.40 10.20
N GLN A 74 11.49 -24.63 10.15
CA GLN A 74 10.70 -24.64 8.92
C GLN A 74 10.24 -23.23 8.53
N ALA A 75 10.07 -23.02 7.23
CA ALA A 75 9.41 -21.85 6.69
C ALA A 75 8.36 -22.27 5.65
N ILE A 76 7.34 -21.44 5.51
CA ILE A 76 6.30 -21.58 4.49
C ILE A 76 6.16 -20.28 3.69
N LYS A 77 5.64 -20.42 2.48
CA LYS A 77 5.29 -19.29 1.60
C LYS A 77 3.77 -19.20 1.54
N ALA A 78 3.21 -18.11 2.07
CA ALA A 78 1.82 -17.74 1.90
C ALA A 78 1.69 -16.59 0.90
N VAL A 79 0.46 -16.18 0.61
CA VAL A 79 0.16 -15.03 -0.26
C VAL A 79 -0.69 -14.03 0.51
N PHE A 80 -0.29 -12.76 0.51
CA PHE A 80 -1.04 -11.63 1.06
C PHE A 80 -1.06 -10.51 0.02
N ARG A 81 -2.24 -9.99 -0.34
CA ARG A 81 -2.39 -8.95 -1.38
C ARG A 81 -1.64 -9.26 -2.68
N LYS A 82 -1.71 -10.53 -3.13
CA LYS A 82 -1.01 -11.08 -4.31
C LYS A 82 0.52 -11.01 -4.25
N GLN A 83 1.09 -10.75 -3.08
CA GLN A 83 2.52 -10.75 -2.82
C GLN A 83 2.88 -11.94 -1.92
N PRO A 84 4.07 -12.54 -2.09
CA PRO A 84 4.51 -13.62 -1.21
C PRO A 84 4.77 -13.09 0.20
N VAL A 85 4.39 -13.87 1.21
CA VAL A 85 4.78 -13.68 2.60
C VAL A 85 5.51 -14.93 3.05
N PHE A 86 6.65 -14.73 3.70
CA PHE A 86 7.42 -15.78 4.33
C PHE A 86 7.11 -15.81 5.81
N ILE A 87 6.70 -16.97 6.28
CA ILE A 87 6.49 -17.25 7.70
C ILE A 87 7.53 -18.30 8.08
N ARG A 88 8.43 -17.96 8.99
CA ARG A 88 9.49 -18.86 9.46
C ARG A 88 9.41 -18.99 10.98
N ARG A 89 9.43 -20.23 11.48
CA ARG A 89 9.67 -20.50 12.89
C ARG A 89 11.17 -20.68 13.09
N LEU A 90 11.81 -19.70 13.70
CA LEU A 90 13.26 -19.63 13.92
C LEU A 90 13.72 -20.68 14.94
N THR A 91 14.91 -21.23 14.75
CA THR A 91 15.55 -22.06 15.77
C THR A 91 16.20 -21.20 16.86
N PRO A 92 16.44 -21.74 18.07
CA PRO A 92 17.18 -21.02 19.11
C PRO A 92 18.55 -20.51 18.65
N GLU A 93 19.23 -21.28 17.79
CA GLU A 93 20.52 -20.90 17.21
C GLU A 93 20.38 -19.72 16.23
N GLU A 94 19.31 -19.70 15.42
CA GLU A 94 19.02 -18.59 14.50
C GLU A 94 18.69 -17.30 15.25
N ILE A 95 17.94 -17.40 16.36
CA ILE A 95 17.63 -16.28 17.26
C ILE A 95 18.91 -15.75 17.88
N ALA A 96 19.71 -16.61 18.50
CA ALA A 96 20.96 -16.21 19.13
C ALA A 96 21.94 -15.58 18.12
N ALA A 97 22.01 -16.12 16.89
CA ALA A 97 22.82 -15.56 15.83
C ALA A 97 22.30 -14.18 15.37
N ALA A 98 20.98 -14.00 15.27
CA ALA A 98 20.38 -12.73 14.89
C ALA A 98 20.61 -11.64 15.94
N ASP A 99 20.53 -11.98 17.22
CA ASP A 99 20.72 -11.07 18.36
C ASP A 99 22.19 -10.72 18.59
N ALA A 100 23.13 -11.61 18.23
CA ALA A 100 24.56 -11.33 18.29
C ALA A 100 25.03 -10.29 17.27
N VAL A 101 24.21 -9.96 16.27
CA VAL A 101 24.53 -8.95 15.25
C VAL A 101 24.35 -7.55 15.82
N SER A 102 25.43 -6.77 15.85
CA SER A 102 25.36 -5.33 16.16
C SER A 102 24.49 -4.59 15.13
N THR A 103 23.48 -3.87 15.61
CA THR A 103 22.56 -3.07 14.78
C THR A 103 23.27 -1.95 14.02
N ASP A 104 24.33 -1.38 14.59
CA ASP A 104 25.14 -0.32 13.96
C ASP A 104 25.88 -0.79 12.71
N SER A 105 26.10 -2.11 12.59
CA SER A 105 26.72 -2.71 11.40
C SER A 105 25.75 -2.92 10.24
N LEU A 106 24.45 -2.72 10.47
CA LEU A 106 23.41 -2.94 9.48
C LEU A 106 23.13 -1.67 8.69
N ARG A 107 22.81 -1.85 7.41
CA ARG A 107 22.37 -0.75 6.54
C ARG A 107 21.04 -0.14 7.00
N ASP A 108 20.15 -0.99 7.49
CA ASP A 108 18.82 -0.64 8.00
C ASP A 108 18.71 -1.22 9.42
N PRO A 109 19.12 -0.44 10.46
CA PRO A 109 19.27 -0.93 11.82
C PRO A 109 17.93 -1.36 12.43
N GLN A 110 17.78 -2.67 12.65
CA GLN A 110 16.66 -3.28 13.37
C GLN A 110 17.13 -4.52 14.14
N THR A 111 16.66 -4.66 15.37
CA THR A 111 16.80 -5.88 16.19
C THR A 111 15.83 -6.96 15.71
N LEU A 112 16.02 -8.21 16.17
CA LEU A 112 15.04 -9.25 15.91
C LEU A 112 13.71 -8.95 16.62
N ALA A 113 13.76 -8.49 17.88
CA ALA A 113 12.59 -8.15 18.67
C ALA A 113 11.71 -7.05 18.05
N GLU A 114 12.30 -6.08 17.33
CA GLU A 114 11.54 -5.06 16.58
C GLU A 114 10.86 -5.61 15.32
N ARG A 115 11.25 -6.80 14.87
CA ARG A 115 10.78 -7.43 13.63
C ARG A 115 9.87 -8.63 13.86
N THR A 116 9.71 -9.05 15.11
CA THR A 116 8.81 -10.11 15.54
C THR A 116 7.78 -9.55 16.51
N GLN A 117 6.76 -10.36 16.85
CA GLN A 117 5.72 -9.94 17.78
C GLN A 117 6.13 -10.36 19.21
N GLU A 118 5.87 -9.49 20.19
CA GLU A 118 6.11 -9.80 21.60
C GLU A 118 5.40 -11.10 22.02
N GLY A 119 6.13 -12.00 22.67
CA GLY A 119 5.66 -13.34 23.06
C GLY A 119 5.67 -14.38 21.93
N HIS A 120 6.07 -13.98 20.71
CA HIS A 120 6.22 -14.82 19.52
C HIS A 120 7.52 -14.50 18.78
N GLU A 121 8.62 -14.28 19.52
CA GLU A 121 9.91 -13.90 18.96
C GLU A 121 10.55 -15.00 18.09
N ASP A 122 10.05 -16.24 18.20
CA ASP A 122 10.41 -17.36 17.34
C ASP A 122 9.71 -17.33 15.97
N VAL A 123 8.67 -16.51 15.78
CA VAL A 123 7.92 -16.46 14.52
C VAL A 123 8.25 -15.18 13.75
N LEU A 124 9.02 -15.32 12.68
CA LEU A 124 9.35 -14.24 11.76
C LEU A 124 8.36 -14.23 10.58
N VAL A 125 7.64 -13.12 10.44
CA VAL A 125 6.70 -12.88 9.33
C VAL A 125 7.23 -11.71 8.50
N VAL A 126 7.57 -11.96 7.23
CA VAL A 126 8.10 -10.92 6.33
C VAL A 126 7.51 -11.03 4.93
N MET A 127 7.31 -9.88 4.28
CA MET A 127 7.00 -9.81 2.86
C MET A 127 8.17 -10.40 2.06
N GLY A 128 7.90 -11.42 1.25
CA GLY A 128 8.85 -12.06 0.34
C GLY A 128 9.15 -11.21 -0.90
N VAL A 129 9.19 -9.89 -0.76
CA VAL A 129 9.37 -8.92 -1.84
C VAL A 129 10.68 -8.17 -1.58
N CYS A 130 11.70 -8.45 -2.38
CA CYS A 130 13.00 -7.81 -2.26
C CYS A 130 12.87 -6.29 -2.44
N THR A 131 13.41 -5.52 -1.50
CA THR A 131 13.30 -4.06 -1.47
C THR A 131 14.13 -3.33 -2.52
N HIS A 132 14.93 -4.06 -3.32
CA HIS A 132 15.59 -3.50 -4.48
C HIS A 132 14.58 -3.17 -5.60
N LEU A 133 13.99 -4.21 -6.21
CA LEU A 133 13.11 -4.10 -7.38
C LEU A 133 11.95 -5.13 -7.36
N GLY A 134 11.64 -5.70 -6.21
CA GLY A 134 10.44 -6.52 -6.02
C GLY A 134 10.54 -8.00 -6.42
N CYS A 135 11.73 -8.51 -6.77
CA CYS A 135 11.92 -9.95 -6.97
C CYS A 135 11.62 -10.74 -5.69
N VAL A 136 11.26 -12.01 -5.83
CA VAL A 136 11.04 -12.92 -4.69
C VAL A 136 12.38 -13.52 -4.24
N PRO A 137 12.84 -13.29 -2.99
CA PRO A 137 14.02 -13.95 -2.47
C PRO A 137 13.81 -15.46 -2.29
N LEU A 138 14.89 -16.21 -2.45
CA LEU A 138 15.02 -17.62 -2.11
C LEU A 138 15.32 -17.78 -0.61
N GLY A 139 15.12 -18.98 -0.07
CA GLY A 139 15.54 -19.38 1.28
C GLY A 139 14.38 -19.76 2.21
N ALA A 140 13.14 -19.46 1.79
CA ALA A 140 11.94 -19.84 2.53
C ALA A 140 11.45 -21.26 2.22
N ALA A 141 11.76 -21.83 1.05
CA ALA A 141 11.46 -23.23 0.77
C ALA A 141 12.69 -24.13 1.01
N GLU A 142 12.44 -25.39 1.29
CA GLU A 142 13.49 -26.39 1.49
C GLU A 142 14.37 -26.54 0.23
N GLY A 143 15.69 -26.60 0.43
CA GLY A 143 16.65 -26.72 -0.67
C GLY A 143 16.93 -25.42 -1.43
N GLU A 144 16.27 -24.32 -1.10
CA GLU A 144 16.58 -23.00 -1.69
C GLU A 144 17.87 -22.41 -1.13
N ASP A 145 18.55 -21.62 -1.96
CA ASP A 145 19.75 -20.88 -1.55
C ASP A 145 19.39 -19.82 -0.51
N LYS A 146 20.06 -19.87 0.65
CA LYS A 146 19.89 -18.94 1.77
C LYS A 146 20.95 -17.82 1.78
N GLY A 147 21.84 -17.81 0.79
CA GLY A 147 22.90 -16.83 0.66
C GLY A 147 23.96 -16.92 1.76
N GLU A 148 24.88 -15.95 1.76
CA GLU A 148 26.04 -15.90 2.65
C GLU A 148 25.71 -15.76 4.14
N PHE A 149 24.48 -15.33 4.47
CA PHE A 149 24.05 -15.03 5.84
C PHE A 149 22.95 -15.98 6.36
N GLY A 150 22.67 -17.07 5.64
CA GLY A 150 21.80 -18.15 6.12
C GLY A 150 20.31 -17.80 6.23
N GLY A 151 19.89 -16.63 5.75
CA GLY A 151 18.49 -16.21 5.71
C GLY A 151 17.91 -16.35 4.31
N TYR A 152 17.96 -15.26 3.55
CA TYR A 152 17.33 -15.16 2.23
C TYR A 152 18.30 -14.63 1.18
N PHE A 153 18.15 -15.11 -0.05
CA PHE A 153 18.97 -14.68 -1.18
C PHE A 153 18.12 -14.24 -2.37
N CYS A 154 18.30 -13.01 -2.83
CA CYS A 154 17.66 -12.52 -4.04
C CYS A 154 18.60 -12.61 -5.24
N PRO A 155 18.38 -13.57 -6.18
CA PRO A 155 19.30 -13.83 -7.28
C PRO A 155 19.29 -12.75 -8.36
N CYS A 156 18.30 -11.86 -8.39
CA CYS A 156 18.16 -10.85 -9.43
C CYS A 156 19.37 -9.91 -9.51
N HIS A 157 19.89 -9.45 -8.36
CA HIS A 157 21.03 -8.54 -8.27
C HIS A 157 21.95 -8.83 -7.08
N GLY A 158 21.85 -10.04 -6.50
CA GLY A 158 22.75 -10.51 -5.44
C GLY A 158 22.52 -9.85 -4.08
N SER A 159 21.25 -9.63 -3.69
CA SER A 159 20.94 -9.15 -2.34
C SER A 159 20.87 -10.32 -1.36
N HIS A 160 21.61 -10.24 -0.26
CA HIS A 160 21.64 -11.25 0.79
C HIS A 160 21.07 -10.70 2.09
N TYR A 161 20.19 -11.48 2.71
CA TYR A 161 19.54 -11.17 3.96
C TYR A 161 19.93 -12.21 5.02
N ASP A 162 20.07 -11.78 6.27
CA ASP A 162 20.29 -12.70 7.39
C ASP A 162 19.00 -13.41 7.85
N THR A 163 19.10 -14.26 8.87
CA THR A 163 17.98 -15.05 9.41
C THR A 163 16.82 -14.20 9.93
N ALA A 164 17.07 -12.96 10.33
CA ALA A 164 16.05 -11.97 10.70
C ALA A 164 15.52 -11.17 9.48
N ALA A 165 15.87 -11.59 8.26
CA ALA A 165 15.54 -10.95 6.99
C ALA A 165 16.08 -9.52 6.84
N ARG A 166 17.21 -9.21 7.48
CA ARG A 166 17.86 -7.89 7.40
C ARG A 166 18.89 -7.86 6.28
N ILE A 167 18.93 -6.77 5.52
CA ILE A 167 19.82 -6.66 4.37
C ILE A 167 21.28 -6.56 4.82
N ARG A 168 22.13 -7.46 4.29
CA ARG A 168 23.56 -7.53 4.64
C ARG A 168 24.47 -7.18 3.47
N LYS A 169 24.09 -7.55 2.26
CA LYS A 169 24.88 -7.38 1.03
C LYS A 169 23.98 -7.16 -0.18
N GLY A 170 24.50 -6.48 -1.20
CA GLY A 170 23.80 -6.20 -2.45
C GLY A 170 23.11 -4.84 -2.48
N PRO A 171 22.34 -4.53 -3.54
CA PRO A 171 21.82 -3.19 -3.81
C PRO A 171 20.51 -2.84 -3.09
N ALA A 172 19.80 -3.81 -2.50
CA ALA A 172 18.57 -3.54 -1.74
C ALA A 172 18.81 -2.50 -0.62
N PRO A 173 18.03 -1.42 -0.53
CA PRO A 173 18.29 -0.34 0.42
C PRO A 173 17.88 -0.68 1.86
N THR A 174 16.86 -1.51 2.05
CA THR A 174 16.21 -1.78 3.35
C THR A 174 15.99 -3.28 3.60
N ASN A 175 15.67 -3.65 4.83
CA ASN A 175 15.30 -5.01 5.23
C ASN A 175 14.02 -5.48 4.53
N LEU A 176 13.74 -6.79 4.51
CA LEU A 176 12.41 -7.25 4.06
C LEU A 176 11.34 -6.68 4.99
N ALA A 177 10.24 -6.19 4.41
CA ALA A 177 9.18 -5.55 5.17
C ALA A 177 8.48 -6.56 6.09
N VAL A 178 8.24 -6.17 7.34
CA VAL A 178 7.36 -6.92 8.26
C VAL A 178 5.96 -6.35 8.04
N PRO A 179 4.96 -7.16 7.61
CA PRO A 179 3.59 -6.67 7.47
C PRO A 179 2.98 -6.39 8.86
N GLU A 180 1.84 -5.69 8.90
CA GLU A 180 1.03 -5.67 10.10
C GLU A 180 0.37 -7.04 10.29
N TYR A 181 0.57 -7.64 11.46
CA TYR A 181 0.00 -8.94 11.78
C TYR A 181 -0.26 -9.09 13.28
N THR A 182 -1.07 -10.10 13.62
CA THR A 182 -1.28 -10.53 15.00
C THR A 182 -1.36 -12.05 15.04
N ILE A 183 -0.71 -12.65 16.02
CA ILE A 183 -0.81 -14.07 16.34
C ILE A 183 -1.74 -14.26 17.54
N THR A 184 -2.70 -15.16 17.41
CA THR A 184 -3.58 -15.64 18.50
C THR A 184 -3.58 -17.16 18.50
N ASP A 185 -3.03 -17.78 19.55
CA ASP A 185 -2.79 -19.23 19.65
C ASP A 185 -1.94 -19.77 18.49
N THR A 186 -2.57 -20.39 17.49
CA THR A 186 -1.92 -20.89 16.27
C THR A 186 -2.35 -20.13 15.02
N THR A 187 -3.22 -19.12 15.15
CA THR A 187 -3.73 -18.37 14.01
C THR A 187 -2.94 -17.07 13.85
N LEU A 188 -2.32 -16.92 12.68
CA LEU A 188 -1.71 -15.68 12.21
C LEU A 188 -2.70 -14.93 11.34
N VAL A 189 -2.99 -13.68 11.69
CA VAL A 189 -3.80 -12.75 10.87
C VAL A 189 -2.90 -11.63 10.37
N ILE A 190 -2.79 -11.49 9.06
CA ILE A 190 -2.05 -10.42 8.38
C ILE A 190 -3.08 -9.44 7.79
N GLY A 191 -2.94 -8.13 7.99
CA GLY A 191 -3.97 -7.17 7.55
C GLY A 191 -3.61 -5.73 7.81
#